data_AF-A0A3Q7FIL0-F1
#
_entry.id   AF-A0A3Q7FIL0-F1
#
_cell.length_a   1.000
_cell.length_b   1.000
_cell.length_c   1.000
_cell.angle_alpha   90.00
_cell.angle_beta   90.00
_cell.angle_gamma   90.00
#
_symmetry.space_group_name_H-M   'P 1'
#
loop_
_entity.id
_entity.type
_entity.pdbx_description
1 polymer ?
#
loop_
_entity_poly.entity_id
_entity_poly.type
_entity_poly.pdbx_seq_one_letter_code
_entity_poly.pdbx_strand_id
1 'polypeptide(L)'
;MNSSQNYYAGSHTIGKARCTSFKYTLDEKYAAQLRTKCPKFGGDQNLFFLDYVTPTKFDNNYLAKNNKIFFEQFVKSMVKLENNSPLMGHKGEIRKNCRKMN
;
A
#
# COMPACT_ATOMS: atom_id res chain seq x y z
N MET A 1 18.25 -16.18 -2.14
CA MET A 1 16.96 -15.65 -1.65
C MET A 1 17.26 -14.66 -0.54
N ASN A 2 17.38 -13.36 -0.84
CA ASN A 2 17.58 -12.35 0.20
C ASN A 2 16.22 -11.86 0.70
N SER A 3 15.95 -12.18 1.96
CA SER A 3 14.67 -12.08 2.68
C SER A 3 14.25 -10.66 3.10
N SER A 4 14.95 -9.60 2.67
CA SER A 4 14.86 -8.30 3.36
C SER A 4 14.17 -7.17 2.59
N GLN A 5 13.51 -7.46 1.46
CA GLN A 5 12.66 -6.47 0.79
C GLN A 5 11.22 -6.98 0.70
N ASN A 6 10.33 -6.37 1.47
CA ASN A 6 8.90 -6.57 1.34
C ASN A 6 8.42 -5.83 0.08
N TYR A 7 8.42 -6.53 -1.06
CA TYR A 7 7.99 -5.95 -2.32
C TYR A 7 6.50 -5.57 -2.33
N TYR A 8 5.64 -6.17 -1.49
CA TYR A 8 4.24 -5.73 -1.37
C TYR A 8 4.10 -4.28 -0.93
N ALA A 9 5.03 -3.79 -0.09
CA ALA A 9 5.09 -2.39 0.32
C ALA A 9 5.29 -1.45 -0.88
N GLY A 10 5.79 -1.96 -2.00
CA GLY A 10 5.81 -1.29 -3.29
C GLY A 10 4.46 -0.74 -3.73
N SER A 11 3.35 -1.36 -3.30
CA SER A 11 1.99 -0.87 -3.58
C SER A 11 1.73 0.54 -3.05
N HIS A 12 2.53 1.01 -2.07
CA HIS A 12 2.44 2.38 -1.56
C HIS A 12 2.99 3.45 -2.51
N THR A 13 3.49 3.09 -3.70
CA THR A 13 3.78 4.06 -4.78
C THR A 13 2.51 4.77 -5.28
N ILE A 14 1.33 4.20 -5.04
CA ILE A 14 0.05 4.83 -5.36
C ILE A 14 -0.89 4.85 -4.15
N GLY A 15 -1.87 5.74 -4.21
CA GLY A 15 -2.95 5.81 -3.23
C GLY A 15 -2.70 6.82 -2.11
N LYS A 16 -3.58 6.78 -1.10
CA LYS A 16 -3.61 7.74 0.00
C LYS A 16 -3.74 7.04 1.34
N ALA A 17 -3.08 7.60 2.36
CA ALA A 17 -3.27 7.23 3.75
C ALA A 17 -3.96 8.35 4.52
N ARG A 18 -4.73 7.96 5.53
CA ARG A 18 -5.32 8.90 6.50
C ARG A 18 -4.27 9.28 7.53
N CYS A 19 -4.32 10.51 8.01
CA CYS A 19 -3.44 11.04 9.07
C CYS A 19 -3.35 10.08 10.27
N THR A 20 -4.48 9.53 10.72
CA THR A 20 -4.53 8.56 11.84
C THR A 20 -3.61 7.36 11.67
N SER A 21 -3.33 6.92 10.44
CA SER A 21 -2.52 5.73 10.16
C SER A 21 -1.02 5.92 10.43
N PHE A 22 -0.51 7.15 10.48
CA PHE A 22 0.93 7.42 10.61
C PHE A 22 1.29 8.52 11.62
N LYS A 23 0.31 9.31 12.09
CA LYS A 23 0.49 10.48 12.96
C LYS A 23 1.41 10.29 14.17
N TYR A 24 1.51 9.07 14.71
CA TYR A 24 2.30 8.75 15.90
C TYR A 24 3.63 8.04 15.59
N THR A 25 3.93 7.76 14.31
CA THR A 25 5.11 7.01 13.88
C THR A 25 6.04 7.80 12.97
N LEU A 26 5.75 9.08 12.70
CA LEU A 26 6.57 9.95 11.86
C LEU A 26 7.76 10.56 12.62
N ASP A 27 8.87 10.72 11.89
CA ASP A 27 9.98 11.58 12.32
C ASP A 27 9.51 13.02 12.58
N GLU A 28 10.08 13.68 13.58
CA GLU A 28 9.63 14.99 14.02
C GLU A 28 9.73 16.09 12.94
N LYS A 29 10.76 16.04 12.09
CA LYS A 29 10.94 17.02 11.00
C LYS A 29 9.91 16.80 9.90
N TYR A 30 9.67 15.54 9.53
CA TYR A 30 8.67 15.21 8.53
C TYR A 30 7.24 15.43 9.04
N ALA A 31 6.99 15.11 10.31
CA ALA A 31 5.75 15.45 10.99
C ALA A 31 5.50 16.97 10.96
N ALA A 32 6.54 17.79 11.16
CA ALA A 32 6.42 19.25 11.09
C ALA A 32 5.92 19.75 9.73
N GLN A 33 6.36 19.13 8.62
CA GLN A 33 5.91 19.48 7.27
C GLN A 33 4.42 19.18 7.07
N LEU A 34 3.91 18.15 7.74
CA LEU A 34 2.51 17.71 7.61
C LEU A 34 1.58 18.31 8.68
N ARG A 35 2.11 18.96 9.72
CA ARG A 35 1.34 19.46 10.89
C ARG A 35 0.15 20.34 10.54
N THR A 36 0.24 21.12 9.46
CA THR A 36 -0.85 21.99 9.00
C THR A 36 -2.09 21.21 8.59
N LYS A 37 -1.91 20.02 8.01
CA LYS A 37 -3.00 19.15 7.54
C LYS A 37 -3.17 17.89 8.40
N CYS A 38 -2.20 17.51 9.22
CA CYS A 38 -2.24 16.38 10.15
C CYS A 38 -1.83 16.86 11.55
N PRO A 39 -2.69 17.65 12.22
CA PRO A 39 -2.39 18.20 13.54
C PRO A 39 -2.33 17.10 14.60
N LYS A 40 -1.64 17.37 15.72
CA LYS A 40 -1.58 16.45 16.88
C LYS A 40 -2.97 16.11 17.44
N PHE A 41 -3.93 17.02 17.31
CA PHE A 41 -5.32 16.83 17.72
C PHE A 41 -6.25 17.13 16.55
N GLY A 42 -7.18 16.21 16.25
CA GLY A 42 -8.06 16.30 15.08
C GLY A 42 -7.36 16.02 13.76
N GLY A 43 -8.08 16.26 12.65
CA GLY A 43 -7.59 16.07 11.28
C GLY A 43 -7.32 14.62 10.88
N ASP A 44 -7.78 13.65 11.69
CA ASP A 44 -7.45 12.23 11.53
C ASP A 44 -7.88 11.64 10.18
N GLN A 45 -8.93 12.21 9.58
CA GLN A 45 -9.46 11.79 8.27
C GLN A 45 -8.79 12.46 7.07
N ASN A 46 -7.88 13.41 7.30
CA ASN A 46 -7.18 14.08 6.21
C ASN A 46 -6.30 13.09 5.46
N LEU A 47 -6.38 13.14 4.13
CA LEU A 47 -5.73 12.20 3.23
C LEU A 47 -4.42 12.78 2.70
N PHE A 48 -3.40 11.93 2.69
CA PHE A 48 -2.06 12.24 2.19
C PHE A 48 -1.68 11.18 1.16
N PHE A 49 -1.03 11.59 0.09
CA PHE A 49 -0.48 10.64 -0.86
C PHE A 49 0.64 9.84 -0.22
N LEU A 50 0.63 8.53 -0.44
CA LEU A 50 1.67 7.63 0.06
C LEU A 50 3.01 7.88 -0.65
N ASP A 51 2.95 8.21 -1.94
CA ASP A 51 4.05 8.74 -2.74
C ASP A 51 3.74 10.20 -3.10
N TYR A 52 4.48 11.14 -2.50
CA TYR A 52 4.27 12.57 -2.79
C TYR A 52 4.92 13.00 -4.11
N VAL A 53 5.89 12.23 -4.61
CA VAL A 53 6.65 12.54 -5.84
C VAL A 53 5.82 12.14 -7.05
N THR A 54 5.23 10.95 -7.02
CA THR A 54 4.49 10.34 -8.14
C THR A 54 3.12 9.79 -7.72
N PRO A 55 2.17 10.63 -7.28
CA PRO A 55 0.98 10.18 -6.54
C PRO A 55 0.01 9.22 -7.24
N THR A 56 0.07 9.17 -8.57
CA THR A 56 -0.83 8.39 -9.43
C THR A 56 -0.08 7.44 -10.36
N LYS A 57 1.25 7.43 -10.30
CA LYS A 57 2.08 6.60 -11.16
C LYS A 57 2.64 5.46 -10.34
N PHE A 58 2.40 4.24 -10.82
CA PHE A 58 3.01 3.08 -10.21
C PHE A 58 4.46 2.95 -10.70
N ASP A 59 5.41 3.30 -9.85
CA ASP A 59 6.84 3.20 -10.15
C ASP A 59 7.64 2.77 -8.91
N ASN A 60 8.97 2.81 -9.01
CA ASN A 60 9.85 2.38 -7.93
C ASN A 60 10.33 3.52 -7.04
N ASN A 61 9.83 4.75 -7.18
CA ASN A 61 10.30 5.89 -6.39
C ASN A 61 10.14 5.63 -4.88
N TYR A 62 9.10 4.89 -4.49
CA TYR A 62 8.88 4.47 -3.10
C TYR A 62 9.96 3.52 -2.54
N LEU A 63 10.58 2.65 -3.36
CA LEU A 63 11.59 1.66 -2.92
C LEU A 63 13.02 1.94 -3.44
N ALA A 64 13.21 3.03 -4.18
CA ALA A 64 14.46 3.72 -4.53
C ALA A 64 15.68 2.83 -4.85
N LYS A 65 15.57 1.90 -5.82
CA LYS A 65 16.73 1.10 -6.27
C LYS A 65 16.78 0.85 -7.77
N ASN A 66 15.89 0.00 -8.30
CA ASN A 66 15.94 -0.42 -9.70
C ASN A 66 14.53 -0.79 -10.17
N ASN A 67 14.04 -0.12 -11.22
CA ASN A 67 12.70 -0.33 -11.76
C ASN A 67 12.48 -1.79 -12.18
N LYS A 68 13.42 -2.36 -12.94
CA LYS A 68 13.30 -3.72 -13.46
C LYS A 68 13.21 -4.75 -12.33
N ILE A 69 14.11 -4.68 -11.35
CA ILE A 69 14.12 -5.61 -10.22
C ILE A 69 12.87 -5.43 -9.35
N PHE A 70 12.44 -4.18 -9.15
CA PHE A 70 11.21 -3.87 -8.42
C PHE A 70 10.01 -4.56 -9.06
N PHE A 71 9.75 -4.33 -10.35
CA PHE A 71 8.60 -4.93 -11.03
C PHE A 71 8.67 -6.44 -11.09
N GLU A 72 9.85 -7.01 -11.37
CA GLU A 72 10.04 -8.47 -11.39
C GLU A 72 9.69 -9.12 -10.04
N GLN A 73 10.14 -8.53 -8.94
CA GLN A 73 9.89 -9.09 -7.61
C GLN A 73 8.49 -8.76 -7.10
N PHE A 74 7.94 -7.60 -7.46
CA PHE A 74 6.57 -7.21 -7.14
C PHE A 74 5.59 -8.20 -7.79
N VAL A 75 5.73 -8.47 -9.09
CA VAL A 75 4.86 -9.42 -9.81
C VAL A 75 4.98 -10.82 -9.21
N LYS A 76 6.19 -11.33 -8.95
CA LYS A 76 6.39 -12.61 -8.27
C LYS A 76 5.68 -12.68 -6.92
N SER A 77 5.71 -11.59 -6.16
CA SER A 77 5.04 -11.52 -4.85
C SER A 77 3.51 -11.55 -5.02
N MET A 78 2.95 -10.81 -5.97
CA MET A 78 1.50 -10.77 -6.19
C MET A 78 0.95 -12.12 -6.70
N VAL A 79 1.66 -12.81 -7.59
CA VAL A 79 1.29 -14.18 -8.01
C VAL A 79 1.31 -15.15 -6.83
N LYS A 80 2.27 -15.00 -5.91
CA LYS A 80 2.30 -15.81 -4.68
C LYS A 80 1.08 -15.53 -3.79
N LEU A 81 0.69 -14.26 -3.67
CA LEU A 81 -0.49 -13.85 -2.88
C LEU A 81 -1.79 -14.38 -3.47
N GLU A 82 -1.93 -14.37 -4.80
CA GLU A 82 -3.10 -14.93 -5.50
C GLU A 82 -3.29 -16.42 -5.21
N ASN A 83 -2.19 -17.17 -5.14
CA ASN A 83 -2.21 -18.60 -4.86
C ASN A 83 -2.34 -18.94 -3.36
N ASN A 84 -2.61 -17.95 -2.51
CA ASN A 84 -2.74 -18.17 -1.07
C ASN A 84 -4.15 -18.69 -0.71
N SER A 85 -4.26 -20.01 -0.60
CA SER A 85 -5.48 -20.70 -0.15
C SER A 85 -6.75 -20.36 -0.95
N PRO A 86 -6.73 -20.45 -2.30
CA PRO A 86 -7.90 -20.15 -3.12
C PRO A 86 -9.04 -21.16 -2.87
N LEU A 87 -10.27 -20.68 -2.96
CA LEU A 87 -11.46 -21.53 -2.99
C LEU A 87 -11.61 -22.14 -4.40
N MET A 88 -11.57 -23.47 -4.50
CA MET A 88 -11.60 -24.20 -5.77
C MET A 88 -12.65 -25.31 -5.77
N GLY A 89 -13.08 -25.73 -6.98
CA GLY A 89 -14.09 -26.77 -7.17
C GLY A 89 -15.43 -26.37 -6.58
N HIS A 90 -16.01 -27.22 -5.73
CA HIS A 90 -17.27 -26.96 -5.05
C HIS A 90 -17.12 -26.20 -3.72
N LYS A 91 -15.91 -25.71 -3.39
CA LYS A 91 -15.68 -24.87 -2.21
C LYS A 91 -15.98 -23.41 -2.55
N GLY A 92 -16.96 -22.80 -1.88
CA GLY A 92 -17.37 -21.42 -2.11
C GLY A 92 -18.47 -21.27 -3.17
N GLU A 93 -18.66 -20.05 -3.68
CA GLU A 93 -19.66 -19.73 -4.69
C GLU A 93 -19.24 -18.54 -5.56
N ILE A 94 -19.80 -18.44 -6.77
CA ILE A 94 -19.69 -17.23 -7.60
C ILE A 94 -20.82 -16.28 -7.19
N ARG A 95 -20.47 -15.18 -6.53
CA ARG A 95 -21.45 -14.19 -6.08
C ARG A 95 -21.95 -13.35 -7.24
N LYS A 96 -23.27 -13.17 -7.33
CA LYS A 96 -23.89 -12.18 -8.23
C LYS A 96 -23.72 -10.75 -7.71
N ASN A 97 -23.60 -10.61 -6.39
CA ASN A 97 -23.34 -9.35 -5.71
C ASN A 97 -22.24 -9.54 -4.67
N CYS A 98 -21.07 -8.90 -4.84
CA CYS A 98 -19.93 -9.10 -3.95
C CYS A 98 -20.20 -8.73 -2.47
N ARG A 99 -21.21 -7.90 -2.20
CA ARG A 99 -21.57 -7.42 -0.85
C ARG A 99 -22.50 -8.36 -0.09
N LYS A 100 -23.05 -9.40 -0.74
CA LYS A 100 -24.01 -10.33 -0.13
C LYS A 100 -23.68 -11.76 -0.54
N MET A 101 -23.97 -12.73 0.33
CA MET A 101 -24.02 -14.12 -0.10
C MET A 101 -25.27 -14.33 -0.96
N ASN A 102 -25.22 -15.28 -1.89
CA ASN A 102 -26.38 -15.60 -2.71
C ASN A 102 -27.50 -16.25 -1.88
#